data_AF-A0A8X7Q2G2-F1
#
_entry.id   AF-A0A8X7Q2G2-F1
#
_cell.length_a   1.000
_cell.length_b   1.000
_cell.length_c   1.000
_cell.angle_alpha   90.00
_cell.angle_beta   90.00
_cell.angle_gamma   90.00
#
_symmetry.space_group_name_H-M   'P 1'
#
loop_
_entity.id
_entity.type
_entity.pdbx_description
1 polymer ?
#
loop_
_entity_poly.entity_id
_entity_poly.type
_entity_poly.pdbx_seq_one_letter_code
_entity_poly.pdbx_strand_id
1 'polypeptide(L)'
;MANDDYTFDTTRVYTPFKWNYEPGLADEDASEEMSEEPELPLPLIISAKNIGNVARFMNHSCSPNVFWQPVTYENNGQLFLQVAFFAISHIPPMTELTYDYGVSRPSGAQNGNPMYGKKRCFCGTEYCRGSFG
;
A
#
# COMPACT_ATOMS: atom_id res chain seq x y z
N MET A 1 6.81 20.62 -11.94
CA MET A 1 6.26 19.87 -10.77
C MET A 1 5.49 18.70 -11.33
N ALA A 2 6.04 17.48 -11.24
CA ALA A 2 5.33 16.30 -11.74
C ALA A 2 4.22 15.96 -10.72
N ASN A 3 2.96 16.10 -11.13
CA ASN A 3 1.82 15.77 -10.30
C ASN A 3 1.66 14.24 -10.23
N ASP A 4 1.88 13.67 -9.04
CA ASP A 4 1.85 12.23 -8.72
C ASP A 4 0.49 11.77 -8.15
N ASP A 5 -0.58 12.56 -8.31
CA ASP A 5 -1.94 12.29 -7.80
C ASP A 5 -2.54 10.91 -8.16
N TYR A 6 -1.97 10.18 -9.12
CA TYR A 6 -2.48 8.89 -9.58
C TYR A 6 -1.36 7.85 -9.75
N THR A 7 -0.30 7.96 -8.95
CA THR A 7 0.83 7.04 -8.98
C THR A 7 0.76 6.08 -7.79
N PHE A 8 0.81 4.78 -8.09
CA PHE A 8 1.02 3.73 -7.10
C PHE A 8 2.49 3.30 -7.15
N ASP A 9 3.17 3.28 -6.01
CA ASP A 9 4.63 3.13 -5.93
C ASP A 9 5.03 2.20 -4.78
N THR A 10 5.40 0.97 -5.13
CA THR A 10 5.75 -0.07 -4.15
C THR A 10 7.08 0.20 -3.43
N THR A 11 7.83 1.24 -3.80
CA THR A 11 9.10 1.60 -3.13
C THR A 11 8.91 2.39 -1.84
N ARG A 12 7.67 2.82 -1.57
CA ARG A 12 7.31 3.53 -0.35
C ARG A 12 7.32 2.60 0.86
N VAL A 13 7.48 3.18 2.04
CA VAL A 13 7.35 2.47 3.31
C VAL A 13 5.87 2.47 3.69
N TYR A 14 5.31 1.28 3.86
CA TYR A 14 3.92 1.07 4.26
C TYR A 14 3.85 0.65 5.72
N THR A 15 2.72 0.90 6.37
CA THR A 15 2.46 0.29 7.68
C THR A 15 2.35 -1.23 7.50
N PRO A 16 3.14 -2.03 8.23
CA PRO A 16 3.05 -3.48 8.12
C PRO A 16 1.67 -3.96 8.55
N PHE A 17 1.11 -4.87 7.78
CA PHE A 17 -0.19 -5.48 8.03
C PHE A 17 -0.03 -6.99 7.91
N LYS A 18 -0.35 -7.71 8.98
CA LYS A 18 -0.29 -9.18 9.02
C LYS A 18 -1.65 -9.74 8.59
N TRP A 19 -1.72 -10.35 7.41
CA TRP A 19 -2.94 -10.94 6.88
C TRP A 19 -2.85 -12.45 7.04
N ASN A 20 -3.71 -13.00 7.90
CA ASN A 20 -3.73 -14.39 8.40
C ASN A 20 -2.87 -14.61 9.65
N TYR A 21 -3.45 -14.31 10.81
CA TYR A 21 -3.02 -14.96 12.05
C TYR A 21 -3.50 -16.41 11.99
N GLU A 22 -2.67 -17.32 11.51
CA GLU A 22 -2.82 -18.75 11.83
C GLU A 22 -2.69 -18.84 13.37
N PRO A 23 -3.76 -19.18 14.13
CA PRO A 23 -3.57 -19.51 15.53
C PRO A 23 -2.73 -20.78 15.52
N GLY A 24 -1.46 -20.69 15.92
CA GLY A 24 -0.59 -21.85 15.99
C GLY A 24 -1.34 -23.00 16.68
N LEU A 25 -1.34 -24.18 16.04
CA LEU A 25 -1.89 -25.35 16.70
C LEU A 25 -1.11 -25.55 18.01
N ALA A 26 -1.80 -26.02 19.06
CA ALA A 26 -1.35 -25.93 20.46
C ALA A 26 0.02 -26.57 20.79
N ASP A 27 0.71 -27.17 19.82
CA ASP A 27 1.95 -27.92 19.97
C ASP A 27 3.05 -27.53 18.95
N GLU A 28 2.88 -26.43 18.21
CA GLU A 28 3.90 -25.95 17.26
C GLU A 28 4.78 -24.88 17.94
N ASP A 29 6.05 -25.22 18.19
CA ASP A 29 7.05 -24.26 18.66
C ASP A 29 7.06 -23.06 17.72
N ALA A 30 6.91 -21.85 18.29
CA ALA A 30 6.87 -20.57 17.59
C ALA A 30 8.09 -20.41 16.69
N SER A 31 7.98 -20.87 15.45
CA SER A 31 9.07 -20.96 14.49
C SER A 31 8.77 -20.00 13.35
N GLU A 32 9.65 -19.00 13.28
CA GLU A 32 9.82 -18.04 12.18
C GLU A 32 8.60 -17.13 11.92
N GLU A 33 8.62 -15.92 12.50
CA GLU A 33 7.81 -14.79 12.01
C GLU A 33 8.22 -14.48 10.57
N MET A 34 7.58 -15.12 9.59
CA MET A 34 7.76 -14.82 8.17
C MET A 34 7.38 -13.35 7.95
N SER A 35 8.32 -12.52 7.50
CA SER A 35 8.01 -11.14 7.13
C SER A 35 7.09 -11.16 5.90
N GLU A 36 5.83 -10.78 6.07
CA GLU A 36 4.85 -10.66 4.99
C GLU A 36 5.08 -9.41 4.11
N GLU A 37 6.33 -8.96 3.99
CA GLU A 37 6.67 -7.93 3.02
C GLU A 37 6.47 -8.52 1.62
N PRO A 38 5.78 -7.83 0.70
CA PRO A 38 5.55 -8.36 -0.63
C PRO A 38 6.89 -8.56 -1.35
N GLU A 39 7.26 -9.83 -1.60
CA GLU A 39 8.44 -10.19 -2.40
C GLU A 39 8.22 -9.78 -3.85
N LEU A 40 8.59 -8.55 -4.17
CA LEU A 40 8.56 -8.02 -5.52
C LEU A 40 9.94 -8.21 -6.16
N PRO A 41 10.02 -8.84 -7.36
CA PRO A 41 11.30 -9.05 -8.02
C PRO A 41 11.98 -7.72 -8.42
N LEU A 42 11.19 -6.65 -8.58
CA LEU A 42 11.64 -5.30 -8.90
C LEU A 42 10.68 -4.25 -8.30
N PRO A 43 11.17 -3.02 -8.05
CA PRO A 43 10.33 -1.84 -7.82
C PRO A 43 9.23 -1.69 -8.88
N LEU A 44 7.96 -1.58 -8.44
CA LEU A 44 6.82 -1.42 -9.33
C LEU A 44 6.20 -0.03 -9.13
N ILE A 45 6.12 0.74 -10.22
CA ILE A 45 5.44 2.03 -10.25
C ILE A 45 4.36 1.99 -11.34
N ILE A 46 3.11 2.21 -10.95
CA ILE A 46 1.95 2.25 -11.85
C ILE A 46 1.41 3.67 -11.91
N SER A 47 1.28 4.24 -13.11
CA SER A 47 0.66 5.56 -13.30
C SER A 47 -0.72 5.42 -13.95
N ALA A 48 -1.76 5.77 -13.20
CA ALA A 48 -3.15 5.81 -13.65
C ALA A 48 -3.62 7.24 -14.01
N LYS A 49 -2.67 8.13 -14.34
CA LYS A 49 -2.95 9.55 -14.59
C LYS A 49 -3.88 9.76 -15.79
N ASN A 50 -3.59 9.09 -16.90
CA ASN A 50 -4.34 9.24 -18.15
C ASN A 50 -5.33 8.09 -18.37
N ILE A 51 -4.94 6.87 -17.99
CA ILE A 51 -5.71 5.64 -18.22
C ILE A 51 -5.60 4.77 -16.96
N GLY A 52 -6.72 4.29 -16.44
CA GLY A 52 -6.76 3.43 -15.25
C GLY A 52 -8.20 3.03 -14.92
N ASN A 53 -8.35 2.10 -13.99
CA ASN A 53 -9.66 1.65 -13.51
C ASN A 53 -10.10 2.43 -12.25
N VAL A 54 -11.17 1.97 -11.59
CA VAL A 54 -11.73 2.59 -10.38
C VAL A 54 -10.74 2.70 -9.21
N ALA A 55 -9.73 1.84 -9.13
CA ALA A 55 -8.77 1.84 -8.03
C ALA A 55 -8.00 3.16 -7.92
N ARG A 56 -7.85 3.91 -9.03
CA ARG A 56 -7.20 5.22 -9.07
C ARG A 56 -7.87 6.30 -8.20
N PHE A 57 -9.11 6.06 -7.75
CA PHE A 57 -9.89 7.00 -6.94
C PHE A 57 -9.91 6.65 -5.46
N MET A 58 -9.31 5.51 -5.06
CA MET A 58 -9.25 5.12 -3.65
C MET A 58 -8.32 6.06 -2.91
N ASN A 59 -8.80 6.70 -1.85
CA ASN A 59 -8.03 7.72 -1.12
C ASN A 59 -7.08 7.11 -0.08
N HIS A 60 -6.20 7.97 0.42
CA HIS A 60 -5.33 7.64 1.54
C HIS A 60 -6.08 7.69 2.88
N SER A 61 -5.87 6.69 3.72
CA SER A 61 -6.12 6.78 5.16
C SER A 61 -4.91 6.29 5.96
N CYS A 62 -4.62 6.94 7.09
CA CYS A 62 -3.65 6.45 8.08
C CYS A 62 -4.20 5.28 8.91
N SER A 63 -5.51 5.03 8.84
CA SER A 63 -6.18 3.83 9.37
C SER A 63 -7.04 3.24 8.26
N PRO A 64 -6.42 2.59 7.26
CA PRO A 64 -7.13 2.10 6.08
C PRO A 64 -8.01 0.90 6.40
N ASN A 65 -8.98 0.62 5.52
CA ASN A 65 -9.82 -0.59 5.56
C ASN A 65 -9.54 -1.55 4.39
N VAL A 66 -8.64 -1.16 3.49
CA VAL A 66 -8.16 -1.95 2.37
C VAL A 66 -6.63 -1.99 2.40
N PHE A 67 -6.07 -3.17 2.13
CA PHE A 67 -4.64 -3.37 1.88
C PHE A 67 -4.42 -3.84 0.44
N TRP A 68 -3.17 -3.85 -0.03
CA TRP A 68 -2.82 -4.30 -1.37
C TRP A 68 -1.82 -5.45 -1.32
N GLN A 69 -1.89 -6.35 -2.30
CA GLN A 69 -0.97 -7.48 -2.46
C GLN A 69 -0.57 -7.59 -3.94
N PRO A 70 0.70 -7.90 -4.25
CA PRO A 70 1.05 -8.37 -5.58
C PRO A 70 0.44 -9.75 -5.82
N VAL A 71 -0.21 -9.92 -6.97
CA VAL A 71 -0.77 -11.18 -7.44
C VAL A 71 -0.17 -11.48 -8.79
N THR A 72 0.45 -12.65 -8.91
CA THR A 72 0.95 -13.13 -10.18
C THR A 72 -0.01 -14.16 -10.75
N TYR A 73 -0.18 -14.14 -12.07
CA TYR A 73 -0.86 -15.21 -12.78
C TYR A 73 -0.13 -15.49 -14.09
N GLU A 74 -0.23 -16.74 -14.55
CA GLU A 74 0.38 -17.17 -15.79
C GLU A 74 -0.69 -17.28 -16.88
N ASN A 75 -0.38 -16.79 -18.07
CA ASN A 75 -1.19 -16.97 -19.26
C ASN A 75 -0.27 -17.20 -20.46
N ASN A 76 -0.45 -18.32 -21.17
CA ASN A 76 0.35 -18.72 -22.35
C ASN A 76 1.88 -18.71 -22.10
N GLY A 77 2.34 -19.16 -20.92
CA GLY A 77 3.77 -19.19 -20.58
C GLY A 77 4.35 -17.82 -20.20
N GLN A 78 3.52 -16.78 -20.09
CA GLN A 78 3.93 -15.45 -19.64
C GLN A 78 3.37 -15.17 -18.24
N LEU A 79 4.24 -14.73 -17.34
CA LEU A 79 3.88 -14.27 -15.99
C LEU A 79 3.44 -12.81 -16.02
N PHE A 80 2.28 -12.54 -15.45
CA PHE A 80 1.71 -11.20 -15.29
C PHE A 80 1.62 -10.85 -13.82
N LEU A 81 2.20 -9.70 -13.45
CA LEU A 81 2.10 -9.14 -12.12
C LEU A 81 0.96 -8.11 -12.07
N GLN A 82 0.08 -8.25 -11.09
CA GLN A 82 -1.01 -7.32 -10.80
C GLN A 82 -0.94 -6.85 -9.35
N VAL A 83 -1.44 -5.65 -9.10
CA VAL A 83 -1.70 -5.18 -7.74
C VAL A 83 -3.19 -5.36 -7.47
N ALA A 84 -3.51 -6.21 -6.51
CA ALA A 84 -4.88 -6.45 -6.07
C ALA A 84 -5.11 -5.80 -4.71
N PHE A 85 -6.33 -5.30 -4.50
CA PHE A 85 -6.76 -4.69 -3.26
C PHE A 85 -7.72 -5.63 -2.53
N PHE A 86 -7.50 -5.81 -1.24
CA PHE A 86 -8.27 -6.72 -0.38
C PHE A 86 -8.78 -5.97 0.85
N ALA A 87 -9.97 -6.34 1.31
CA ALA A 87 -10.52 -5.79 2.54
C ALA A 87 -9.76 -6.35 3.75
N ILE A 88 -9.39 -5.46 4.68
CA ILE A 88 -8.73 -5.82 5.95
C ILE A 88 -9.73 -6.51 6.89
N SER A 89 -10.98 -6.07 6.86
CA SER A 89 -12.07 -6.56 7.70
C SER A 89 -13.42 -6.35 7.00
N HIS A 90 -14.52 -6.71 7.65
CA HIS A 90 -15.85 -6.43 7.12
C HIS A 90 -16.11 -4.91 7.02
N ILE A 91 -16.36 -4.42 5.81
CA ILE A 91 -16.59 -3.00 5.52
C ILE A 91 -18.11 -2.74 5.43
N PRO A 92 -18.70 -1.88 6.29
CA PRO A 92 -20.11 -1.53 6.19
C PRO A 92 -20.45 -0.85 4.86
N PRO A 93 -21.71 -0.97 4.37
CA PRO A 93 -22.16 -0.24 3.19
C PRO A 93 -21.91 1.26 3.31
N MET A 94 -21.62 1.91 2.19
CA MET A 94 -21.37 3.36 2.10
C MET A 94 -20.13 3.85 2.87
N THR A 95 -19.30 2.95 3.39
CA THR A 95 -18.00 3.32 3.97
C THR A 95 -16.99 3.55 2.85
N GLU A 96 -16.25 4.66 2.93
CA GLU A 96 -15.19 4.97 1.96
C GLU A 96 -14.09 3.89 1.98
N LEU A 97 -13.70 3.40 0.82
CA LEU A 97 -12.56 2.50 0.69
C LEU A 97 -11.27 3.32 0.67
N THR A 98 -10.33 2.97 1.54
CA THR A 98 -9.07 3.69 1.69
C THR A 98 -7.91 2.73 1.90
N TYR A 99 -6.73 3.08 1.37
CA TYR A 99 -5.49 2.32 1.58
C TYR A 99 -4.34 3.22 2.05
N ASP A 100 -3.27 2.64 2.60
CA ASP A 100 -2.07 3.39 2.94
C ASP A 100 -1.29 3.73 1.67
N TYR A 101 -1.07 5.02 1.39
CA TYR A 101 -0.27 5.48 0.25
C TYR A 101 1.24 5.31 0.47
N GLY A 102 1.64 4.94 1.68
CA GLY A 102 3.02 4.84 2.11
C GLY A 102 3.68 6.22 2.31
N VAL A 103 4.90 6.16 2.83
CA VAL A 103 5.77 7.30 3.05
C VAL A 103 7.07 7.08 2.28
N SER A 104 7.56 8.10 1.58
CA SER A 104 8.86 8.05 0.93
C SER A 104 9.95 7.70 1.95
N ARG A 105 10.84 6.76 1.58
CA ARG A 105 12.05 6.50 2.38
C ARG A 105 12.81 7.81 2.56
N PRO A 106 13.39 8.08 3.74
CA PRO A 106 14.21 9.26 3.97
C PRO A 106 15.49 9.14 3.15
N SER A 107 15.42 9.48 1.87
CA SER A 107 16.56 9.73 1.03
C SER A 107 17.05 11.13 1.39
N GLY A 108 18.31 11.24 1.81
CA GLY A 108 18.90 12.49 2.32
C GLY A 108 18.48 13.66 1.46
N ALA A 109 17.86 14.67 2.11
CA ALA A 109 17.19 15.83 1.54
C ALA A 109 17.71 16.23 0.15
N GLN A 110 17.16 15.64 -0.92
CA GLN A 110 17.43 16.15 -2.26
C GLN A 110 16.72 17.50 -2.34
N ASN A 111 17.52 18.57 -2.37
CA ASN A 111 17.13 19.98 -2.44
C ASN A 111 16.70 20.68 -1.14
N GLY A 112 17.09 20.19 0.04
CA GLY A 112 16.97 20.96 1.29
C GLY A 112 15.54 21.27 1.77
N ASN A 113 14.51 20.74 1.10
CA ASN A 113 13.11 20.87 1.51
C ASN A 113 12.60 19.53 2.08
N PRO A 114 12.36 19.43 3.40
CA PRO A 114 11.90 18.19 4.04
C PRO A 114 10.48 17.75 3.62
N MET A 115 9.77 18.60 2.85
CA MET A 115 8.42 18.34 2.34
C MET A 115 8.38 17.93 0.86
N TYR A 116 9.52 17.83 0.17
CA TYR A 116 9.54 17.47 -1.25
C TYR A 116 8.95 16.06 -1.44
N GLY A 117 7.85 15.96 -2.19
CA GLY A 117 7.12 14.70 -2.39
C GLY A 117 6.05 14.37 -1.35
N LYS A 118 5.94 15.14 -0.26
CA LYS A 118 4.92 14.91 0.79
C LYS A 118 3.69 15.76 0.60
N LYS A 119 2.51 15.17 0.74
CA LYS A 119 1.20 15.84 0.73
C LYS A 119 0.59 15.82 2.12
N ARG A 120 -0.14 16.88 2.47
CA ARG A 120 -0.89 16.94 3.72
C ARG A 120 -2.00 15.88 3.72
N CYS A 121 -2.12 15.16 4.82
CA CYS A 121 -3.14 14.14 5.01
C CYS A 121 -4.40 14.76 5.64
N PHE A 122 -5.56 14.42 5.08
CA PHE A 122 -6.88 14.87 5.56
C PHE A 122 -7.83 13.70 5.84
N CYS A 123 -7.28 12.51 6.15
CA CYS A 123 -8.09 11.29 6.33
C CYS A 123 -9.02 11.31 7.56
N GLY A 124 -8.86 12.27 8.48
CA GLY A 124 -9.75 12.46 9.62
C GLY A 124 -9.62 11.42 10.74
N THR A 125 -8.68 10.48 10.66
CA THR A 125 -8.48 9.47 11.71
C THR A 125 -7.75 10.06 12.92
N GLU A 126 -8.01 9.52 14.12
CA GLU A 126 -7.34 9.93 15.36
C GLU A 126 -5.82 9.69 15.31
N TYR A 127 -5.39 8.66 14.57
CA TYR A 127 -3.99 8.27 14.38
C TYR A 127 -3.39 8.82 13.08
N CYS A 128 -3.87 9.97 12.60
CA CYS A 128 -3.38 10.58 11.36
C CYS A 128 -1.90 11.00 11.48
N ARG A 129 -1.08 10.57 10.50
CA ARG A 129 0.37 10.93 10.40
C ARG A 129 0.61 12.37 9.93
N GLY A 130 -0.44 13.12 9.60
CA GLY A 130 -0.38 14.50 9.10
C GLY A 130 0.10 14.66 7.65
N SER A 131 0.85 13.71 7.10
CA SER A 131 1.26 13.68 5.70
C SER A 131 1.43 12.25 5.17
N PHE A 132 1.42 12.12 3.85
CA PHE A 132 1.73 10.90 3.09
C PHE A 132 2.58 11.27 1.87
N GLY A 133 3.10 10.28 1.16
CA GLY A 133 4.00 10.50 0.03
C GLY A 133 5.45 10.33 0.41
#